data_AF-A0A8H6ZK34-F1
#
_entry.id   AF-A0A8H6ZK34-F1
#
_cell.length_a   1.000
_cell.length_b   1.000
_cell.length_c   1.000
_cell.angle_alpha   90.00
_cell.angle_beta   90.00
_cell.angle_gamma   90.00
#
_symmetry.space_group_name_H-M   'P 1'
#
loop_
_entity.id
_entity.type
_entity.pdbx_description
1 polymer ?
#
loop_
_entity_poly.entity_id
_entity_poly.type
_entity_poly.pdbx_seq_one_letter_code
_entity_poly.pdbx_strand_id
1 'polypeptide(L)'
;MTRIHSSFSVIVVRVHRRVSCLRHIVCQWGTLGMAMALYMQVNPIFDLLIFDSGPVEGIPPILIGILTFFALPSYPEKSSWLSNEEQALILKHLHKDAPTIHGKTFEWNAVRLLFTDPTFYSFTAAWICAGVGGSGISFSLPTVIKDLGFTDSRMANVLTMPPSFASFGLVLILGQLVRTGKLNPFPLCIILDFVIIACYLVLLYVDTVGVRYLVLVISTAASGSLYPMLWPKRVQALRGTAMAGLGIGLHNASAQFSGILGPQIFSPVYGPSYQVSFKVSIALLAGAVIFHALAWFFMHGPIQKYVPSLAQRVQAQTQLRKSDLEAKVHPDYVA
;
A
#
# COMPACT_ATOMS: atom_id res chain seq x y z
N MET A 1 3.12 -34.67 -16.71
CA MET A 1 2.62 -33.37 -16.18
C MET A 1 3.54 -32.70 -15.14
N THR A 2 4.53 -33.40 -14.57
CA THR A 2 5.55 -32.86 -13.64
C THR A 2 6.43 -31.73 -14.21
N ARG A 3 6.63 -31.65 -15.53
CA ARG A 3 7.39 -30.54 -16.16
C ARG A 3 6.66 -29.19 -16.07
N ILE A 4 5.33 -29.16 -16.17
CA ILE A 4 4.54 -27.92 -16.26
C ILE A 4 4.48 -27.19 -14.90
N HIS A 5 4.41 -27.94 -13.79
CA HIS A 5 4.45 -27.38 -12.44
C HIS A 5 5.84 -26.81 -12.07
N SER A 6 6.91 -27.44 -12.58
CA SER A 6 8.26 -26.89 -12.45
C SER A 6 8.40 -25.61 -13.28
N SER A 7 7.86 -25.58 -14.50
CA SER A 7 7.90 -24.42 -15.37
C SER A 7 7.13 -23.24 -14.78
N PHE A 8 5.93 -23.43 -14.23
CA PHE A 8 5.17 -22.33 -13.62
C PHE A 8 5.85 -21.75 -12.38
N SER A 9 6.42 -22.60 -11.51
CA SER A 9 7.22 -22.13 -10.38
C SER A 9 8.48 -21.40 -10.84
N VAL A 10 9.14 -21.88 -11.91
CA VAL A 10 10.31 -21.23 -12.51
C VAL A 10 9.93 -19.89 -13.15
N ILE A 11 8.79 -19.77 -13.82
CA ILE A 11 8.28 -18.53 -14.44
C ILE A 11 7.93 -17.51 -13.37
N VAL A 12 7.17 -17.94 -12.35
CA VAL A 12 6.89 -17.09 -11.18
C VAL A 12 8.21 -16.69 -10.54
N VAL A 13 9.21 -17.58 -10.42
CA VAL A 13 10.55 -17.25 -9.89
C VAL A 13 11.37 -16.36 -10.84
N ARG A 14 11.14 -16.37 -12.16
CA ARG A 14 11.87 -15.55 -13.15
C ARG A 14 11.29 -14.15 -13.25
N VAL A 15 9.96 -14.05 -13.34
CA VAL A 15 9.20 -12.80 -13.19
C VAL A 15 9.45 -12.23 -11.80
N HIS A 16 9.40 -13.07 -10.76
CA HIS A 16 9.78 -12.68 -9.41
C HIS A 16 11.24 -12.27 -9.35
N ARG A 17 12.21 -12.95 -9.96
CA ARG A 17 13.62 -12.52 -9.94
C ARG A 17 13.82 -11.17 -10.62
N ARG A 18 13.16 -10.88 -11.74
CA ARG A 18 13.28 -9.56 -12.40
C ARG A 18 12.48 -8.47 -11.69
N VAL A 19 11.26 -8.75 -11.26
CA VAL A 19 10.45 -7.82 -10.46
C VAL A 19 11.05 -7.64 -9.07
N SER A 20 11.64 -8.67 -8.46
CA SER A 20 12.43 -8.57 -7.23
C SER A 20 13.77 -7.95 -7.47
N CYS A 21 14.38 -8.04 -8.66
CA CYS A 21 15.57 -7.25 -8.97
C CYS A 21 15.18 -5.78 -9.09
N LEU A 22 14.09 -5.44 -9.78
CA LEU A 22 13.50 -4.10 -9.77
C LEU A 22 13.07 -3.66 -8.37
N ARG A 23 12.51 -4.57 -7.57
CA ARG A 23 12.08 -4.31 -6.18
C ARG A 23 13.27 -4.21 -5.27
N HIS A 24 14.37 -4.94 -5.50
CA HIS A 24 15.64 -4.83 -4.79
C HIS A 24 16.37 -3.57 -5.22
N ILE A 25 16.26 -3.14 -6.47
CA ILE A 25 16.72 -1.84 -6.94
C ILE A 25 15.87 -0.79 -6.24
N VAL A 26 14.56 -0.70 -6.42
CA VAL A 26 13.69 0.27 -5.73
C VAL A 26 13.81 0.18 -4.20
N CYS A 27 14.03 -1.00 -3.61
CA CYS A 27 14.28 -1.19 -2.17
C CYS A 27 15.68 -0.74 -1.77
N GLN A 28 16.72 -1.03 -2.56
CA GLN A 28 18.08 -0.54 -2.36
C GLN A 28 18.13 0.96 -2.56
N TRP A 29 17.38 1.54 -3.49
CA TRP A 29 17.26 2.97 -3.73
C TRP A 29 16.32 3.66 -2.73
N GLY A 30 15.34 2.96 -2.15
CA GLY A 30 14.55 3.45 -1.01
C GLY A 30 15.35 3.43 0.29
N THR A 31 16.17 2.40 0.49
CA THR A 31 17.14 2.34 1.61
C THR A 31 18.35 3.23 1.37
N LEU A 32 18.85 3.39 0.14
CA LEU A 32 19.84 4.40 -0.25
C LEU A 32 19.24 5.79 -0.20
N GLY A 33 17.97 6.00 -0.54
CA GLY A 33 17.29 7.28 -0.44
C GLY A 33 17.09 7.68 1.01
N MET A 34 16.66 6.74 1.87
CA MET A 34 16.65 6.95 3.33
C MET A 34 18.07 7.11 3.89
N ALA A 35 19.06 6.35 3.42
CA ALA A 35 20.46 6.45 3.85
C ALA A 35 21.17 7.71 3.33
N MET A 36 20.77 8.22 2.16
CA MET A 36 21.24 9.47 1.56
C MET A 36 20.56 10.65 2.24
N ALA A 37 19.26 10.56 2.57
CA ALA A 37 18.62 11.50 3.48
C ALA A 37 19.31 11.52 4.86
N LEU A 38 19.70 10.35 5.39
CA LEU A 38 20.54 10.17 6.58
C LEU A 38 21.88 10.91 6.44
N TYR A 39 22.56 10.70 5.32
CA TYR A 39 23.87 11.28 5.05
C TYR A 39 23.79 12.80 4.82
N MET A 40 22.72 13.27 4.18
CA MET A 40 22.41 14.66 3.92
C MET A 40 22.01 15.41 5.20
N GLN A 41 21.23 14.77 6.08
CA GLN A 41 20.80 15.37 7.35
C GLN A 41 21.98 15.51 8.34
N VAL A 42 22.94 14.58 8.34
CA VAL A 42 24.02 14.54 9.35
C VAL A 42 25.26 15.34 8.95
N ASN A 43 25.50 15.60 7.65
CA ASN A 43 26.72 16.27 7.18
C ASN A 43 26.55 17.79 6.89
N PRO A 44 27.28 18.68 7.59
CA PRO A 44 27.26 20.13 7.35
C PRO A 44 27.78 20.59 5.98
N ILE A 45 28.53 19.73 5.28
CA ILE A 45 29.04 20.02 3.94
C ILE A 45 27.91 19.98 2.91
N PHE A 46 26.84 19.20 3.15
CA PHE A 46 25.71 19.08 2.22
C PHE A 46 24.70 20.23 2.36
N ASP A 47 24.49 20.80 3.55
CA ASP A 47 23.65 22.00 3.73
C ASP A 47 24.15 23.20 2.89
N LEU A 48 25.46 23.28 2.64
CA LEU A 48 26.09 24.31 1.81
C LEU A 48 26.05 23.99 0.31
N LEU A 49 25.87 22.71 -0.05
CA LEU A 49 25.71 22.23 -1.43
C LEU A 49 24.24 22.18 -1.88
N ILE A 50 23.27 22.09 -0.96
CA ILE A 50 21.83 21.92 -1.27
C ILE A 50 21.25 23.09 -2.08
N PHE A 51 21.77 24.32 -1.94
CA PHE A 51 21.32 25.45 -2.76
C PHE A 51 21.79 25.37 -4.23
N ASP A 52 22.82 24.57 -4.54
CA ASP A 52 23.32 24.32 -5.91
C ASP A 52 23.03 22.88 -6.42
N SER A 53 22.72 21.93 -5.54
CA SER A 53 22.62 20.49 -5.87
C SER A 53 21.20 19.94 -5.95
N GLY A 54 20.18 20.80 -6.05
CA GLY A 54 18.79 20.40 -6.37
C GLY A 54 18.64 19.37 -7.53
N PRO A 55 19.52 19.36 -8.55
CA PRO A 55 19.47 18.32 -9.59
C PRO A 55 19.80 16.90 -9.10
N VAL A 56 20.63 16.74 -8.07
CA VAL A 56 21.18 15.42 -7.67
C VAL A 56 20.12 14.50 -7.08
N GLU A 57 19.12 15.04 -6.38
CA GLU A 57 18.01 14.26 -5.82
C GLU A 57 16.96 13.87 -6.88
N GLY A 58 16.79 14.70 -7.93
CA GLY A 58 15.85 14.47 -9.02
C GLY A 58 16.37 13.54 -10.12
N ILE A 59 17.69 13.41 -10.29
CA ILE A 59 18.29 12.54 -11.32
C ILE A 59 17.92 11.06 -11.14
N PRO A 60 18.00 10.44 -9.94
CA PRO A 60 17.63 9.03 -9.77
C PRO A 60 16.19 8.68 -10.19
N PRO A 61 15.13 9.40 -9.75
CA PRO A 61 13.77 9.09 -10.20
C PRO A 61 13.56 9.34 -11.69
N ILE A 62 14.24 10.33 -12.30
CA ILE A 62 14.21 10.54 -13.76
C ILE A 62 14.82 9.35 -14.49
N LEU A 63 16.01 8.89 -14.06
CA LEU A 63 16.68 7.72 -14.65
C LEU A 63 15.82 6.45 -14.50
N ILE A 64 15.20 6.25 -13.34
CA ILE A 64 14.27 5.13 -13.11
C ILE A 64 13.04 5.26 -14.01
N GLY A 65 12.51 6.47 -14.20
CA GLY A 65 11.39 6.74 -15.10
C GLY A 65 11.73 6.37 -16.55
N ILE A 66 12.89 6.81 -17.05
CA ILE A 66 13.40 6.47 -18.39
C ILE A 66 13.61 4.96 -18.50
N LEU A 67 14.27 4.34 -17.51
CA LEU A 67 14.51 2.90 -17.52
C LEU A 67 13.19 2.12 -17.51
N THR A 68 12.21 2.54 -16.73
CA THR A 68 10.89 1.89 -16.65
C THR A 68 10.12 2.04 -17.96
N PHE A 69 10.22 3.19 -18.64
CA PHE A 69 9.60 3.42 -19.94
C PHE A 69 10.11 2.44 -21.01
N PHE A 70 11.41 2.13 -21.02
CA PHE A 70 11.99 1.17 -21.97
C PHE A 70 11.93 -0.29 -21.52
N ALA A 71 12.03 -0.55 -20.21
CA ALA A 71 12.15 -1.90 -19.68
C ALA A 71 10.79 -2.55 -19.33
N LEU A 72 9.74 -1.79 -19.03
CA LEU A 72 8.48 -2.35 -18.54
C LEU A 72 7.43 -2.44 -19.67
N PRO A 73 7.12 -3.65 -20.18
CA PRO A 73 6.08 -3.81 -21.18
C PRO A 73 4.71 -3.51 -20.57
N SER A 74 3.87 -2.78 -21.29
CA SER A 74 2.54 -2.36 -20.81
C SER A 74 1.60 -3.54 -20.52
N TYR A 75 1.83 -4.67 -21.18
CA TYR A 75 1.04 -5.90 -21.02
C TYR A 75 1.91 -7.15 -21.20
N PRO A 76 1.54 -8.29 -20.60
CA PRO A 76 2.29 -9.55 -20.73
C PRO A 76 2.46 -10.01 -22.19
N GLU A 77 1.44 -9.79 -23.04
CA GLU A 77 1.44 -10.20 -24.46
C GLU A 77 2.46 -9.40 -25.30
N LYS A 78 2.85 -8.20 -24.86
CA LYS A 78 3.84 -7.35 -25.54
C LYS A 78 5.26 -7.52 -24.99
N SER A 79 5.45 -8.43 -24.04
CA SER A 79 6.73 -8.57 -23.38
C SER A 79 7.75 -9.29 -24.27
N SER A 80 8.89 -8.64 -24.51
CA SER A 80 9.99 -9.22 -25.28
C SER A 80 10.81 -10.25 -24.50
N TRP A 81 10.57 -10.38 -23.19
CA TRP A 81 11.39 -11.17 -22.28
C TRP A 81 10.78 -12.50 -21.82
N LEU A 82 9.50 -12.75 -22.13
CA LEU A 82 8.77 -13.95 -21.72
C LEU A 82 8.65 -14.83 -22.95
N SER A 83 8.95 -16.11 -22.82
CA SER A 83 8.71 -17.05 -23.91
C SER A 83 7.20 -17.16 -24.19
N ASN A 84 6.82 -17.57 -25.40
CA ASN A 84 5.42 -17.75 -25.76
C ASN A 84 4.68 -18.71 -24.80
N GLU A 85 5.36 -19.74 -24.28
CA GLU A 85 4.80 -20.64 -23.27
C GLU A 85 4.60 -19.96 -21.92
N GLU A 86 5.54 -19.11 -21.50
CA GLU A 86 5.45 -18.36 -20.24
C GLU A 86 4.35 -17.29 -20.32
N GLN A 87 4.20 -16.63 -21.46
CA GLN A 87 3.12 -15.68 -21.73
C GLN A 87 1.76 -16.38 -21.68
N ALA A 88 1.61 -17.52 -22.36
CA ALA A 88 0.36 -18.29 -22.34
C ALA A 88 -0.01 -18.74 -20.93
N LEU A 89 0.97 -19.17 -20.12
CA LEU A 89 0.74 -19.51 -18.72
C LEU A 89 0.32 -18.31 -17.87
N ILE A 90 0.94 -17.14 -18.04
CA ILE A 90 0.55 -15.93 -17.30
C ILE A 90 -0.86 -15.49 -17.70
N LEU A 91 -1.17 -15.49 -19.00
CA LEU A 91 -2.50 -15.14 -19.51
C LEU A 91 -3.58 -16.11 -19.02
N LYS A 92 -3.25 -17.41 -18.89
CA LYS A 92 -4.13 -18.42 -18.32
C LYS A 92 -4.44 -18.18 -16.84
N HIS A 93 -3.50 -17.60 -16.09
CA HIS A 93 -3.68 -17.27 -14.66
C HIS A 93 -4.16 -15.84 -14.43
N LEU A 94 -4.13 -15.00 -15.47
CA LEU A 94 -4.75 -13.68 -15.43
C LEU A 94 -6.27 -13.85 -15.38
N HIS A 95 -6.93 -13.01 -14.59
CA HIS A 95 -8.39 -13.03 -14.53
C HIS A 95 -8.96 -12.70 -15.91
N LYS A 96 -10.07 -13.33 -16.32
CA LYS A 96 -10.73 -13.06 -17.61
C LYS A 96 -11.08 -11.57 -17.80
N ASP A 97 -11.40 -10.88 -16.70
CA ASP A 97 -11.68 -9.44 -16.67
C ASP A 97 -10.46 -8.55 -16.34
N ALA A 98 -9.23 -9.09 -16.41
CA ALA A 98 -8.01 -8.29 -16.23
C ALA A 98 -7.79 -7.36 -17.43
N PRO A 99 -7.17 -6.17 -17.24
CA PRO A 99 -6.84 -5.28 -18.35
C PRO A 99 -6.05 -6.03 -19.43
N THR A 100 -6.61 -6.08 -20.63
CA THR A 100 -6.06 -6.81 -21.78
C THR A 100 -5.69 -5.83 -22.88
N ILE A 101 -4.72 -6.18 -23.74
CA ILE A 101 -4.36 -5.36 -24.92
C ILE A 101 -5.55 -5.14 -25.84
N HIS A 102 -6.39 -6.16 -25.97
CA HIS A 102 -7.58 -6.17 -26.83
C HIS A 102 -8.80 -5.53 -26.16
N GLY A 103 -8.69 -5.11 -24.89
CA GLY A 103 -9.75 -4.42 -24.19
C GLY A 103 -9.91 -3.00 -24.71
N LYS A 104 -11.15 -2.54 -24.91
CA LYS A 104 -11.41 -1.16 -25.28
C LYS A 104 -10.80 -0.21 -24.24
N THR A 105 -10.05 0.78 -24.72
CA THR A 105 -9.34 1.76 -23.88
C THR A 105 -10.28 2.65 -23.09
N PHE A 106 -11.48 2.92 -23.61
CA PHE A 106 -12.50 3.73 -22.95
C PHE A 106 -13.92 3.24 -23.30
N GLU A 107 -14.71 2.95 -22.26
CA GLU A 107 -16.14 2.65 -22.40
C GLU A 107 -16.94 3.38 -21.33
N TRP A 108 -17.88 4.23 -21.76
CA TRP A 108 -18.76 4.99 -20.87
C TRP A 108 -19.58 4.10 -19.93
N ASN A 109 -19.98 2.90 -20.39
CA ASN A 109 -20.68 1.93 -19.56
C ASN A 109 -19.81 1.42 -18.40
N ALA A 110 -18.51 1.21 -18.63
CA ALA A 110 -17.56 0.81 -17.58
C ALA A 110 -17.35 1.94 -16.56
N VAL A 111 -17.33 3.20 -17.01
CA VAL A 111 -17.28 4.37 -16.13
C VAL A 111 -18.54 4.45 -15.26
N ARG A 112 -19.73 4.32 -15.86
CA ARG A 112 -20.99 4.32 -15.11
C ARG A 112 -21.03 3.18 -14.08
N LEU A 113 -20.52 1.99 -14.45
CA LEU A 113 -20.45 0.84 -13.57
C LEU A 113 -19.55 1.12 -12.35
N LEU A 114 -18.42 1.79 -12.54
CA LEU A 114 -17.52 2.20 -11.45
C LEU A 114 -18.23 3.08 -10.42
N PHE A 115 -18.99 4.08 -10.89
CA PHE A 115 -19.73 4.99 -10.02
C PHE A 115 -20.96 4.34 -9.36
N THR A 116 -21.35 3.14 -9.77
CA THR A 116 -22.41 2.36 -9.10
C THR A 116 -21.86 1.28 -8.17
N ASP A 117 -20.54 1.05 -8.14
CA ASP A 117 -19.95 -0.03 -7.36
C ASP A 117 -19.76 0.39 -5.88
N PRO A 118 -20.48 -0.22 -4.91
CA PRO A 118 -20.31 0.08 -3.50
C PRO A 118 -18.92 -0.29 -2.95
N THR A 119 -18.22 -1.24 -3.60
CA THR A 119 -16.86 -1.64 -3.23
C THR A 119 -15.88 -0.50 -3.46
N PHE A 120 -16.02 0.22 -4.57
CA PHE A 120 -15.18 1.36 -4.92
C PHE A 120 -15.31 2.49 -3.89
N TYR A 121 -16.55 2.82 -3.50
CA TYR A 121 -16.80 3.84 -2.46
C TYR A 121 -16.25 3.43 -1.10
N SER A 122 -16.36 2.14 -0.74
CA SER A 122 -15.84 1.64 0.54
C SER A 122 -14.32 1.77 0.63
N PHE A 123 -13.60 1.40 -0.43
CA PHE A 123 -12.15 1.61 -0.48
C PHE A 123 -11.76 3.09 -0.50
N THR A 124 -12.50 3.93 -1.24
CA THR A 124 -12.23 5.36 -1.33
C THR A 124 -12.44 6.05 0.01
N ALA A 125 -13.56 5.76 0.69
CA ALA A 125 -13.88 6.30 2.01
C ALA A 125 -12.91 5.81 3.08
N ALA A 126 -12.58 4.51 3.08
CA ALA A 126 -11.55 3.96 3.97
C ALA A 126 -10.22 4.69 3.79
N TRP A 127 -9.83 4.97 2.54
CA TRP A 127 -8.58 5.66 2.23
C TRP A 127 -8.56 7.11 2.73
N ILE A 128 -9.65 7.86 2.53
CA ILE A 128 -9.77 9.24 3.03
C ILE A 128 -9.72 9.24 4.56
N CYS A 129 -10.53 8.39 5.21
CA CYS A 129 -10.62 8.30 6.65
C CYS A 129 -9.28 7.90 7.29
N ALA A 130 -8.61 6.87 6.75
CA ALA A 130 -7.31 6.42 7.23
C ALA A 130 -6.21 7.46 6.96
N GLY A 131 -6.25 8.15 5.82
CA GLY A 131 -5.29 9.20 5.47
C GLY A 131 -5.42 10.43 6.38
N VAL A 132 -6.62 10.98 6.50
CA VAL A 132 -6.88 12.15 7.35
C VAL A 132 -6.68 11.78 8.82
N GLY A 133 -7.16 10.61 9.26
CA GLY A 133 -6.95 10.11 10.62
C GLY A 133 -5.47 9.87 10.95
N GLY A 134 -4.69 9.31 10.02
CA GLY A 134 -3.26 9.05 10.17
C GLY A 134 -2.37 10.30 10.08
N SER A 135 -2.86 11.39 9.50
CA SER A 135 -2.08 12.64 9.37
C SER A 135 -1.56 13.17 10.70
N GLY A 136 -2.28 12.92 11.80
CA GLY A 136 -1.89 13.32 13.16
C GLY A 136 -0.54 12.77 13.62
N ILE A 137 -0.14 11.59 13.15
CA ILE A 137 1.19 11.02 13.44
C ILE A 137 2.29 11.96 12.91
N SER A 138 2.12 12.45 11.68
CA SER A 138 3.13 13.30 11.01
C SER A 138 3.28 14.67 11.67
N PHE A 139 2.19 15.22 12.21
CA PHE A 139 2.23 16.50 12.96
C PHE A 139 2.71 16.34 14.40
N SER A 140 2.42 15.20 15.03
CA SER A 140 2.78 14.95 16.44
C SER A 140 4.23 14.54 16.61
N LEU A 141 4.81 13.88 15.60
CA LEU A 141 6.20 13.41 15.63
C LEU A 141 7.24 14.53 15.87
N PRO A 142 7.28 15.63 15.09
CA PRO A 142 8.25 16.70 15.32
C PRO A 142 8.06 17.40 16.68
N THR A 143 6.80 17.53 17.13
CA THR A 143 6.47 18.14 18.43
C THR A 143 7.03 17.31 19.58
N VAL A 144 6.79 15.99 19.59
CA VAL A 144 7.31 15.10 20.64
C VAL A 144 8.83 15.01 20.63
N ILE A 145 9.46 15.07 19.45
CA ILE A 145 10.93 15.12 19.33
C ILE A 145 11.49 16.42 19.95
N LYS A 146 10.80 17.54 19.78
CA LYS A 146 11.17 18.80 20.44
C LYS A 146 11.01 18.70 21.97
N ASP A 147 9.95 18.05 22.44
CA ASP A 147 9.69 17.83 23.87
C ASP A 147 10.75 16.94 24.54
N LEU A 148 11.46 16.10 23.78
CA LEU A 148 12.62 15.33 24.25
C LEU A 148 13.86 16.20 24.52
N GLY A 149 13.81 17.51 24.24
CA GLY A 149 14.91 18.45 24.46
C GLY A 149 15.89 18.56 23.29
N PHE A 150 15.63 17.89 22.16
CA PHE A 150 16.44 18.00 20.95
C PHE A 150 16.01 19.22 20.12
N THR A 151 16.63 20.36 20.36
CA THR A 151 16.37 21.61 19.62
C THR A 151 17.11 21.70 18.30
N ASP A 152 18.19 20.92 18.13
CA ASP A 152 18.94 20.87 16.88
C ASP A 152 18.17 20.12 15.81
N SER A 153 17.90 20.79 14.67
CA SER A 153 17.21 20.20 13.52
C SER A 153 17.89 18.91 13.02
N ARG A 154 19.20 18.78 13.23
CA ARG A 154 19.97 17.56 12.93
C ARG A 154 19.55 16.38 13.77
N MET A 155 19.57 16.54 15.10
CA MET A 155 19.20 15.47 16.01
C MET A 155 17.71 15.13 15.91
N ALA A 156 16.87 16.14 15.63
CA ALA A 156 15.45 15.92 15.40
C ALA A 156 15.19 15.02 14.19
N ASN A 157 15.89 15.23 13.08
CA ASN A 157 15.79 14.37 11.90
C ASN A 157 16.26 12.94 12.18
N VAL A 158 17.35 12.75 12.92
CA VAL A 158 17.82 11.42 13.32
C VAL A 158 16.76 10.65 14.12
N LEU A 159 16.02 11.35 14.98
CA LEU A 159 14.92 10.75 15.77
C LEU A 159 13.66 10.45 14.95
N THR A 160 13.52 10.97 13.73
CA THR A 160 12.43 10.53 12.82
C THR A 160 12.73 9.20 12.14
N MET A 161 13.99 8.75 12.16
CA MET A 161 14.42 7.54 11.46
C MET A 161 13.88 6.24 12.07
N PRO A 162 13.91 6.03 13.41
CA PRO A 162 13.42 4.78 13.99
C PRO A 162 11.95 4.46 13.62
N PRO A 163 11.00 5.43 13.66
CA PRO A 163 9.66 5.24 13.10
C PRO A 163 9.65 4.71 11.66
N SER A 164 10.48 5.29 10.77
CA SER A 164 10.54 4.89 9.36
C SER A 164 11.12 3.48 9.18
N PHE A 165 12.20 3.13 9.89
CA PHE A 165 12.78 1.78 9.85
C PHE A 165 11.82 0.73 10.41
N ALA A 166 11.11 1.04 11.49
CA ALA A 166 10.08 0.17 12.05
C ALA A 166 8.95 -0.08 11.05
N SER A 167 8.50 0.98 10.36
CA SER A 167 7.50 0.89 9.29
C SER A 167 7.96 0.00 8.15
N PHE A 168 9.18 0.21 7.67
CA PHE A 168 9.78 -0.60 6.62
C PHE A 168 9.87 -2.09 7.00
N GLY A 169 10.39 -2.38 8.20
CA GLY A 169 10.48 -3.76 8.70
C GLY A 169 9.11 -4.43 8.81
N LEU A 170 8.12 -3.72 9.34
CA LEU A 170 6.76 -4.24 9.51
C LEU A 170 6.08 -4.53 8.16
N VAL A 171 6.23 -3.64 7.18
CA VAL A 171 5.72 -3.85 5.81
C VAL A 171 6.30 -5.14 5.19
N LEU A 172 7.60 -5.38 5.35
CA LEU A 172 8.24 -6.57 4.80
C LEU A 172 7.74 -7.86 5.45
N ILE A 173 7.63 -7.87 6.78
CA ILE A 173 7.16 -9.03 7.55
C ILE A 173 5.70 -9.32 7.20
N LEU A 174 4.82 -8.32 7.30
CA LEU A 174 3.40 -8.48 7.00
C LEU A 174 3.17 -8.84 5.53
N GLY A 175 3.92 -8.23 4.61
CA GLY A 175 3.85 -8.54 3.19
C GLY A 175 4.22 -9.99 2.88
N GLN A 176 5.23 -10.55 3.56
CA GLN A 176 5.60 -11.95 3.41
C GLN A 176 4.54 -12.90 4.01
N LEU A 177 3.93 -12.53 5.14
CA LEU A 177 2.86 -13.32 5.77
C LEU A 177 1.56 -13.33 4.95
N VAL A 178 1.18 -12.18 4.37
CA VAL A 178 0.06 -12.09 3.43
C VAL A 178 0.35 -12.88 2.16
N ARG A 179 1.58 -12.79 1.63
CA ARG A 179 2.00 -13.55 0.44
C ARG A 179 1.96 -15.06 0.65
N THR A 180 2.39 -15.54 1.82
CA THR A 180 2.34 -16.98 2.15
C THR A 180 0.93 -17.48 2.45
N GLY A 181 -0.08 -16.59 2.43
CA GLY A 181 -1.47 -16.93 2.66
C GLY A 181 -1.77 -17.30 4.12
N LYS A 182 -0.84 -16.98 5.04
CA LYS A 182 -1.00 -17.18 6.49
C LYS A 182 -1.89 -16.11 7.11
N LEU A 183 -1.92 -14.92 6.52
CA LEU A 183 -2.74 -13.78 6.97
C LEU A 183 -3.67 -13.31 5.85
N ASN A 184 -4.90 -12.96 6.21
CA ASN A 184 -5.82 -12.24 5.33
C ASN A 184 -5.58 -10.72 5.51
N PRO A 185 -5.38 -9.96 4.42
CA PRO A 185 -5.08 -8.52 4.51
C PRO A 185 -6.20 -7.70 5.14
N PHE A 186 -7.47 -8.11 5.06
CA PHE A 186 -8.59 -7.34 5.61
C PHE A 186 -8.63 -7.30 7.15
N PRO A 187 -8.69 -8.45 7.87
CA PRO A 187 -8.58 -8.44 9.33
C PRO A 187 -7.29 -7.77 9.81
N LEU A 188 -6.19 -7.97 9.08
CA LEU A 188 -4.91 -7.37 9.44
C LEU A 188 -5.00 -5.84 9.45
N CYS A 189 -5.60 -5.22 8.44
CA CYS A 189 -5.71 -3.76 8.39
C CYS A 189 -6.66 -3.22 9.47
N ILE A 190 -7.75 -3.93 9.75
CA ILE A 190 -8.63 -3.59 10.88
C ILE A 190 -7.86 -3.62 12.21
N ILE A 191 -7.04 -4.65 12.43
CA ILE A 191 -6.19 -4.74 13.63
C ILE A 191 -5.19 -3.57 13.67
N LEU A 192 -4.56 -3.23 12.56
CA LEU A 192 -3.63 -2.10 12.49
C LEU A 192 -4.32 -0.76 12.78
N ASP A 193 -5.54 -0.53 12.29
CA ASP A 193 -6.33 0.66 12.63
C ASP A 193 -6.62 0.72 14.13
N PHE A 194 -7.01 -0.39 14.76
CA PHE A 194 -7.20 -0.45 16.21
C PHE A 194 -5.92 -0.17 16.98
N VAL A 195 -4.77 -0.63 16.51
CA VAL A 195 -3.46 -0.32 17.10
C VAL A 195 -3.19 1.19 17.01
N ILE A 196 -3.48 1.84 15.88
CA ILE A 196 -3.30 3.29 15.72
C ILE A 196 -4.25 4.06 16.66
N ILE A 197 -5.51 3.64 16.77
CA ILE A 197 -6.48 4.23 17.70
C ILE A 197 -5.98 4.11 19.15
N ALA A 198 -5.51 2.93 19.55
CA ALA A 198 -4.94 2.72 20.88
C ALA A 198 -3.72 3.62 21.12
N CYS A 199 -2.86 3.79 20.12
CA CYS A 199 -1.73 4.71 20.19
C CYS A 199 -2.19 6.15 20.42
N TYR A 200 -3.19 6.63 19.67
CA TYR A 200 -3.75 7.98 19.86
C TYR A 200 -4.41 8.18 21.22
N LEU A 201 -5.04 7.15 21.78
CA LEU A 201 -5.55 7.20 23.15
C LEU A 201 -4.41 7.37 24.16
N VAL A 202 -3.30 6.64 23.99
CA VAL A 202 -2.13 6.81 24.88
C VAL A 202 -1.53 8.21 24.75
N LEU A 203 -1.44 8.74 23.53
CA LEU A 203 -0.99 10.13 23.27
C LEU A 203 -1.88 11.20 23.92
N LEU A 204 -3.16 10.90 24.17
CA LEU A 204 -4.11 11.81 24.82
C LEU A 204 -4.00 11.83 26.35
N TYR A 205 -3.63 10.70 26.97
CA TYR A 205 -3.67 10.54 28.43
C TYR A 205 -2.30 10.44 29.10
N VAL A 206 -1.23 10.17 28.34
CA VAL A 206 0.11 9.98 28.88
C VAL A 206 1.04 11.10 28.44
N ASP A 207 1.51 11.87 29.42
CA ASP A 207 2.43 12.99 29.19
C ASP A 207 3.92 12.59 29.20
N THR A 208 4.25 11.36 29.60
CA THR A 208 5.63 10.87 29.62
C THR A 208 6.23 10.86 28.21
N VAL A 209 7.22 11.71 27.98
CA VAL A 209 7.81 11.96 26.65
C VAL A 209 8.34 10.68 25.98
N GLY A 210 9.04 9.83 26.75
CA GLY A 210 9.55 8.55 26.24
C GLY A 210 8.45 7.60 25.76
N VAL A 211 7.31 7.57 26.45
CA VAL A 211 6.15 6.75 26.04
C VAL A 211 5.52 7.32 24.78
N ARG A 212 5.32 8.64 24.71
CA ARG A 212 4.77 9.32 23.53
C ARG A 212 5.60 9.03 22.28
N TYR A 213 6.93 9.05 22.40
CA TYR A 213 7.81 8.71 21.29
C TYR A 213 7.68 7.25 20.86
N LEU A 214 7.70 6.28 21.79
CA LEU A 214 7.53 4.86 21.47
C LEU A 214 6.19 4.57 20.78
N VAL A 215 5.12 5.21 21.25
CA VAL A 215 3.78 5.08 20.67
C VAL A 215 3.73 5.68 19.26
N LEU A 216 4.45 6.78 19.00
CA LEU A 216 4.59 7.34 17.66
C LEU A 216 5.38 6.43 16.72
N VAL A 217 6.41 5.74 17.21
CA VAL A 217 7.13 4.72 16.42
C VAL A 217 6.18 3.59 16.00
N ILE A 218 5.40 3.06 16.93
CA ILE A 218 4.44 1.97 16.66
C ILE A 218 3.34 2.41 15.70
N SER A 219 2.73 3.58 15.93
CA SER A 219 1.67 4.10 15.07
C SER A 219 2.16 4.43 13.65
N THR A 220 3.36 4.99 13.51
CA THR A 220 4.00 5.22 12.19
C THR A 220 4.23 3.90 11.46
N ALA A 221 4.67 2.87 12.18
CA ALA A 221 4.89 1.55 11.60
C ALA A 221 3.59 0.90 11.13
N ALA A 222 2.54 0.97 11.95
CA ALA A 222 1.22 0.47 11.63
C ALA A 222 0.59 1.21 10.44
N SER A 223 0.63 2.55 10.44
CA SER A 223 0.07 3.38 9.37
C SER A 223 0.78 3.15 8.03
N GLY A 224 2.11 3.11 8.01
CA GLY A 224 2.86 2.83 6.79
C GLY A 224 2.68 1.39 6.28
N SER A 225 2.30 0.44 7.14
CA SER A 225 1.98 -0.93 6.76
C SER A 225 0.57 -1.14 6.24
N LEU A 226 -0.39 -0.29 6.62
CA LEU A 226 -1.78 -0.44 6.24
C LEU A 226 -1.98 -0.32 4.72
N TYR A 227 -1.36 0.70 4.12
CA TYR A 227 -1.55 1.02 2.71
C TYR A 227 -1.07 -0.07 1.73
N PRO A 228 0.17 -0.60 1.84
CA PRO A 228 0.67 -1.61 0.91
C PRO A 228 -0.06 -2.95 1.02
N MET A 229 -0.68 -3.25 2.18
CA MET A 229 -1.40 -4.51 2.38
C MET A 229 -2.76 -4.54 1.68
N LEU A 230 -3.48 -3.41 1.66
CA LEU A 230 -4.78 -3.31 0.97
C LEU A 230 -4.67 -3.01 -0.51
N TRP A 231 -3.56 -2.40 -0.95
CA TRP A 231 -3.37 -2.00 -2.35
C TRP A 231 -3.65 -3.12 -3.37
N PRO A 232 -3.13 -4.35 -3.22
CA PRO A 232 -3.40 -5.42 -4.18
C PRO A 232 -4.89 -5.79 -4.23
N LYS A 233 -5.60 -5.73 -3.10
CA LYS A 233 -7.04 -6.02 -3.03
C LYS A 233 -7.87 -4.91 -3.66
N ARG A 234 -7.46 -3.66 -3.48
CA ARG A 234 -8.04 -2.50 -4.14
C ARG A 234 -7.94 -2.58 -5.66
N VAL A 235 -6.76 -2.93 -6.19
CA VAL A 235 -6.57 -3.13 -7.64
C VAL A 235 -7.38 -4.32 -8.14
N GLN A 236 -7.49 -5.41 -7.36
CA GLN A 236 -8.32 -6.57 -7.73
C GLN A 236 -9.83 -6.27 -7.77
N ALA A 237 -10.30 -5.27 -7.04
CA ALA A 237 -11.70 -4.84 -7.06
C ALA A 237 -12.06 -4.15 -8.38
N LEU A 238 -11.10 -3.49 -9.05
CA LEU A 238 -11.31 -2.81 -10.32
C LEU A 238 -11.16 -3.81 -11.50
N ARG A 239 -12.09 -3.77 -12.47
CA ARG A 239 -12.13 -4.72 -13.60
C ARG A 239 -12.20 -4.02 -14.96
N GLY A 240 -11.47 -4.51 -15.95
CA GLY A 240 -11.36 -3.88 -17.27
C GLY A 240 -10.41 -2.67 -17.31
N THR A 241 -9.86 -2.38 -18.48
CA THR A 241 -8.79 -1.39 -18.67
C THR A 241 -9.23 0.02 -18.27
N ALA A 242 -10.43 0.45 -18.69
CA ALA A 242 -10.94 1.80 -18.42
C ALA A 242 -11.25 2.04 -16.92
N MET A 243 -11.89 1.07 -16.26
CA MET A 243 -12.23 1.17 -14.83
C MET A 243 -10.99 1.06 -13.95
N ALA A 244 -10.01 0.22 -14.29
CA ALA A 244 -8.76 0.12 -13.55
C ALA A 244 -7.99 1.45 -13.62
N GLY A 245 -7.86 2.05 -14.81
CA GLY A 245 -7.22 3.35 -14.97
C GLY A 245 -7.93 4.46 -14.17
N LEU A 246 -9.24 4.63 -14.40
CA LEU A 246 -10.03 5.68 -13.75
C LEU A 246 -10.15 5.46 -12.24
N GLY A 247 -10.39 4.23 -11.80
CA GLY A 247 -10.58 3.88 -10.39
C GLY A 247 -9.29 3.97 -9.57
N ILE A 248 -8.12 3.63 -10.14
CA ILE A 248 -6.83 3.86 -9.49
C ILE A 248 -6.55 5.35 -9.42
N GLY A 249 -6.80 6.08 -10.51
CA GLY A 249 -6.63 7.54 -10.57
C GLY A 249 -7.47 8.26 -9.51
N LEU A 250 -8.77 7.95 -9.43
CA LEU A 250 -9.68 8.54 -8.44
C LEU A 250 -9.31 8.17 -7.00
N HIS A 251 -8.88 6.94 -6.73
CA HIS A 251 -8.36 6.56 -5.41
C HIS A 251 -7.12 7.35 -5.01
N ASN A 252 -6.19 7.57 -5.95
CA ASN A 252 -4.99 8.34 -5.66
C ASN A 252 -5.31 9.83 -5.50
N ALA A 253 -6.25 10.36 -6.30
CA ALA A 253 -6.75 11.71 -6.12
C ALA A 253 -7.42 11.91 -4.75
N SER A 254 -8.20 10.92 -4.28
CA SER A 254 -8.83 10.99 -2.96
C SER A 254 -7.81 10.95 -1.82
N ALA A 255 -6.63 10.36 -2.02
CA ALA A 255 -5.53 10.40 -1.05
C ALA A 255 -5.14 11.85 -0.69
N GLN A 256 -5.23 12.77 -1.65
CA GLN A 256 -4.80 14.15 -1.47
C GLN A 256 -5.69 14.94 -0.49
N PHE A 257 -6.93 14.48 -0.23
CA PHE A 257 -7.76 15.07 0.82
C PHE A 257 -7.11 14.99 2.21
N SER A 258 -6.28 13.97 2.46
CA SER A 258 -5.49 13.89 3.70
C SER A 258 -4.49 15.03 3.84
N GLY A 259 -3.84 15.43 2.74
CA GLY A 259 -2.90 16.56 2.72
C GLY A 259 -3.59 17.92 2.86
N ILE A 260 -4.85 18.03 2.44
CA ILE A 260 -5.63 19.26 2.58
C ILE A 260 -6.24 19.38 3.99
N LEU A 261 -6.88 18.31 4.49
CA LEU A 261 -7.58 18.32 5.76
C LEU A 261 -6.66 18.08 6.97
N GLY A 262 -5.55 17.37 6.80
CA GLY A 262 -4.61 17.07 7.87
C GLY A 262 -4.10 18.33 8.58
N PRO A 263 -3.48 19.29 7.87
CA PRO A 263 -3.02 20.55 8.46
C PRO A 263 -4.15 21.37 9.09
N GLN A 264 -5.37 21.30 8.55
CA GLN A 264 -6.53 22.03 9.07
C GLN A 264 -7.00 21.47 10.41
N ILE A 265 -6.99 20.14 10.57
CA ILE A 265 -7.33 19.45 11.82
C ILE A 265 -6.26 19.69 12.89
N PHE A 266 -4.98 19.73 12.49
CA PHE A 266 -3.83 20.02 13.36
C PHE A 266 -3.43 21.50 13.33
N SER A 267 -4.42 22.38 13.24
CA SER A 267 -4.21 23.83 13.30
C SER A 267 -3.69 24.26 14.68
N PRO A 268 -2.77 25.24 14.75
CA PRO A 268 -2.24 25.77 16.02
C PRO A 268 -3.31 26.34 16.95
N VAL A 269 -4.51 26.63 16.44
CA VAL A 269 -5.68 27.05 17.24
C VAL A 269 -6.07 26.00 18.29
N TYR A 270 -5.82 24.71 18.01
CA TYR A 270 -6.13 23.60 18.90
C TYR A 270 -4.95 23.20 19.82
N GLY A 271 -3.83 23.92 19.74
CA GLY A 271 -2.68 23.73 20.63
C GLY A 271 -2.94 24.24 22.06
N PRO A 272 -2.09 23.87 23.04
CA PRO A 272 -0.89 23.03 22.94
C PRO A 272 -1.16 21.53 23.08
N SER A 273 -2.32 21.12 23.61
CA SER A 273 -2.62 19.71 23.89
C SER A 273 -3.25 18.96 22.70
N TYR A 274 -3.75 19.66 21.67
CA TYR A 274 -4.33 19.08 20.44
C TYR A 274 -5.41 18.00 20.67
N GLN A 275 -6.08 18.03 21.83
CA GLN A 275 -7.04 16.99 22.22
C GLN A 275 -8.21 16.86 21.23
N VAL A 276 -8.66 17.99 20.69
CA VAL A 276 -9.74 18.01 19.68
C VAL A 276 -9.27 17.32 18.40
N SER A 277 -8.06 17.65 17.94
CA SER A 277 -7.45 17.06 16.74
C SER A 277 -7.31 15.54 16.86
N PHE A 278 -6.78 15.04 17.98
CA PHE A 278 -6.67 13.60 18.22
C PHE A 278 -8.04 12.90 18.31
N LYS A 279 -9.04 13.50 18.96
CA LYS A 279 -10.40 12.95 19.02
C LYS A 279 -11.04 12.85 17.63
N VAL A 280 -10.87 13.88 16.79
CA VAL A 280 -11.33 13.86 15.39
C VAL A 280 -10.60 12.77 14.60
N SER A 281 -9.28 12.65 14.77
CA SER A 281 -8.50 11.60 14.11
C SER A 281 -8.92 10.20 14.54
N ILE A 282 -9.23 9.97 15.83
CA ILE A 282 -9.78 8.70 16.32
C ILE A 282 -11.14 8.41 15.69
N ALA A 283 -12.04 9.40 15.61
CA ALA A 283 -13.34 9.22 14.99
C ALA A 283 -13.21 8.86 13.50
N LEU A 284 -12.28 9.49 12.78
CA LEU A 284 -12.00 9.16 11.38
C LEU A 284 -11.40 7.76 11.23
N LEU A 285 -10.47 7.34 12.10
CA LEU A 285 -9.93 5.98 12.10
C LEU A 285 -11.01 4.93 12.42
N ALA A 286 -11.93 5.21 13.35
CA ALA A 286 -13.08 4.35 13.60
C ALA A 286 -13.97 4.22 12.35
N GLY A 287 -14.17 5.32 11.62
CA GLY A 287 -14.78 5.29 10.28
C GLY A 287 -14.01 4.42 9.30
N ALA A 288 -12.67 4.51 9.27
CA ALA A 288 -11.83 3.68 8.42
C ALA A 288 -11.98 2.18 8.74
N VAL A 289 -12.07 1.80 10.02
CA VAL A 289 -12.35 0.42 10.45
C VAL A 289 -13.68 -0.07 9.87
N ILE A 290 -14.73 0.75 9.98
CA ILE A 290 -16.06 0.40 9.42
C ILE A 290 -15.96 0.24 7.91
N PHE A 291 -15.30 1.16 7.19
CA PHE A 291 -15.17 1.06 5.74
C PHE A 291 -14.27 -0.08 5.28
N HIS A 292 -13.23 -0.45 6.04
CA HIS A 292 -12.43 -1.65 5.80
C HIS A 292 -13.26 -2.93 6.01
N ALA A 293 -14.09 -2.97 7.04
CA ALA A 293 -15.02 -4.08 7.28
C ALA A 293 -16.11 -4.15 6.19
N LEU A 294 -16.63 -3.01 5.73
CA LEU A 294 -17.55 -2.94 4.60
C LEU A 294 -16.89 -3.38 3.31
N ALA A 295 -15.66 -2.95 3.02
CA ALA A 295 -14.90 -3.41 1.86
C ALA A 295 -14.66 -4.93 1.94
N TRP A 296 -14.36 -5.47 3.12
CA TRP A 296 -14.26 -6.90 3.34
C TRP A 296 -15.60 -7.60 3.07
N PHE A 297 -16.70 -7.09 3.61
CA PHE A 297 -18.05 -7.61 3.42
C PHE A 297 -18.51 -7.54 1.96
N PHE A 298 -18.27 -6.43 1.25
CA PHE A 298 -18.61 -6.34 -0.17
C PHE A 298 -17.78 -7.30 -1.02
N MET A 299 -16.52 -7.53 -0.65
CA MET A 299 -15.68 -8.51 -1.34
C MET A 299 -15.96 -9.98 -0.97
N HIS A 300 -16.52 -10.29 0.21
CA HIS A 300 -16.68 -11.67 0.69
C HIS A 300 -18.11 -12.08 1.11
N GLY A 301 -19.06 -11.14 1.15
CA GLY A 301 -20.42 -11.33 1.65
C GLY A 301 -21.45 -11.73 0.58
N PRO A 302 -22.73 -11.87 0.97
CA PRO A 302 -23.81 -12.41 0.13
C PRO A 302 -24.25 -11.51 -1.04
N ILE A 303 -23.65 -10.34 -1.24
CA ILE A 303 -23.84 -9.51 -2.45
C ILE A 303 -23.27 -10.20 -3.71
N GLN A 304 -22.50 -11.28 -3.53
CA GLN A 304 -22.37 -12.36 -4.53
C GLN A 304 -23.70 -12.71 -5.22
N LYS A 305 -24.83 -12.69 -4.49
CA LYS A 305 -26.17 -13.07 -4.98
C LYS A 305 -26.86 -12.01 -5.85
N TYR A 306 -26.48 -10.73 -5.74
CA TYR A 306 -27.11 -9.60 -6.45
C TYR A 306 -26.22 -9.01 -7.55
N VAL A 307 -24.90 -9.19 -7.44
CA VAL A 307 -23.93 -8.94 -8.51
C VAL A 307 -23.33 -10.30 -8.89
N PRO A 308 -24.01 -11.11 -9.73
CA PRO A 308 -23.61 -12.50 -10.02
C PRO A 308 -22.18 -12.63 -10.56
N SER A 309 -21.66 -11.56 -11.15
CA SER A 309 -20.27 -11.48 -11.58
C SER A 309 -19.28 -11.48 -10.40
N LEU A 310 -19.58 -10.88 -9.25
CA LEU A 310 -18.71 -10.84 -8.04
C LEU A 310 -18.63 -12.21 -7.32
N ALA A 311 -19.68 -13.03 -7.39
CA ALA A 311 -19.70 -14.39 -6.85
C ALA A 311 -18.76 -15.35 -7.54
N GLN A 312 -18.87 -15.39 -8.87
CA GLN A 312 -17.98 -16.18 -9.71
C GLN A 312 -16.53 -15.68 -9.58
N ARG A 313 -16.31 -14.37 -9.37
CA ARG A 313 -14.98 -13.71 -9.22
C ARG A 313 -14.19 -14.07 -7.95
N VAL A 314 -14.84 -14.39 -6.84
CA VAL A 314 -14.18 -14.73 -5.54
C VAL A 314 -14.13 -16.24 -5.31
N GLN A 315 -15.17 -16.96 -5.74
CA GLN A 315 -15.17 -18.43 -5.73
C GLN A 315 -14.13 -18.98 -6.71
N ALA A 316 -13.90 -18.36 -7.88
CA ALA A 316 -12.84 -18.80 -8.80
C ALA A 316 -11.41 -18.65 -8.22
N GLN A 317 -11.12 -17.61 -7.44
CA GLN A 317 -9.81 -17.47 -6.77
C GLN A 317 -9.63 -18.48 -5.62
N THR A 318 -10.71 -18.81 -4.92
CA THR A 318 -10.69 -19.81 -3.85
C THR A 318 -10.61 -21.23 -4.43
N GLN A 319 -11.26 -21.47 -5.57
CA GLN A 319 -11.21 -22.72 -6.34
C GLN A 319 -9.82 -22.93 -6.95
N LEU A 320 -9.15 -21.90 -7.50
CA LEU A 320 -7.75 -22.02 -7.97
C LEU A 320 -6.80 -22.36 -6.82
N ARG A 321 -6.96 -21.73 -5.65
CA ARG A 321 -6.17 -22.07 -4.45
C ARG A 321 -6.45 -23.49 -3.96
N LYS A 322 -7.70 -23.96 -4.02
CA LYS A 322 -8.09 -25.34 -3.67
C LYS A 322 -7.59 -26.36 -4.68
N SER A 323 -7.71 -26.10 -5.98
CA SER A 323 -7.16 -26.99 -7.02
C SER A 323 -5.64 -27.07 -6.96
N ASP A 324 -4.96 -25.97 -6.61
CA ASP A 324 -3.50 -25.97 -6.39
C ASP A 324 -3.08 -26.73 -5.10
N LEU A 325 -3.98 -26.84 -4.12
CA LEU A 325 -3.80 -27.64 -2.91
C LEU A 325 -4.14 -29.12 -3.16
N GLU A 326 -5.24 -29.40 -3.87
CA GLU A 326 -5.68 -30.74 -4.23
C GLU A 326 -4.72 -31.40 -5.23
N ALA A 327 -4.19 -30.65 -6.21
CA ALA A 327 -3.15 -31.13 -7.13
C ALA A 327 -1.81 -31.43 -6.42
N LYS A 328 -1.57 -30.86 -5.24
CA LYS A 328 -0.42 -31.19 -4.39
C LYS A 328 -0.66 -32.41 -3.50
N VAL A 329 -1.92 -32.72 -3.19
CA VAL A 329 -2.29 -33.80 -2.26
C VAL A 329 -2.67 -35.10 -3.02
N HIS A 330 -3.24 -34.99 -4.22
CA HIS A 330 -3.67 -36.12 -5.04
C HIS A 330 -3.19 -35.96 -6.50
N PRO A 331 -1.92 -36.30 -6.80
CA PRO A 331 -1.36 -36.19 -8.15
C PRO A 331 -2.01 -37.14 -9.18
N ASP A 332 -2.79 -38.13 -8.75
CA ASP A 332 -3.28 -39.23 -9.60
C ASP A 332 -4.74 -39.07 -10.08
N TYR A 333 -5.46 -38.01 -9.70
CA TYR A 333 -6.90 -37.87 -9.99
C TYR A 333 -7.27 -36.94 -11.17
N VAL A 334 -6.29 -36.35 -11.86
CA VAL A 334 -6.52 -35.43 -13.00
C VAL A 334 -5.72 -35.87 -14.23
N ALA A 335 -5.79 -37.17 -14.53
CA ALA A 335 -5.38 -37.72 -15.82
C ALA A 335 -6.50 -37.58 -16.85
#